data_AF-A0A7J8QXE6-F1
#
_entry.id   AF-A0A7J8QXE6-F1
#
_cell.length_a   1.000
_cell.length_b   1.000
_cell.length_c   1.000
_cell.angle_alpha   90.00
_cell.angle_beta   90.00
_cell.angle_gamma   90.00
#
_symmetry.space_group_name_H-M   'P 1'
#
loop_
_entity.id
_entity.type
_entity.pdbx_description
1 polymer ?
#
loop_
_entity_poly.entity_id
_entity_poly.type
_entity_poly.pdbx_seq_one_letter_code
_entity_poly.pdbx_strand_id
1 'polypeptide(L)'
;MTKSFKDKLGEGGYGSVFKGKLRSRHHVAVKLFGKSKGNGQDFINEVASIGRIHHANVAKLIGFCVKGSKQALVLTSCLMDL
;
A
#
# COMPACT_ATOMS: atom_id res chain seq x y z
N MET A 1 -3.14 -0.81 12.17
CA MET A 1 -1.98 -0.29 12.94
C MET A 1 -0.69 -0.77 12.29
N THR A 2 0.26 0.14 12.07
CA THR A 2 1.58 -0.13 11.45
C THR A 2 2.74 -0.02 12.45
N LYS A 3 2.46 0.04 13.76
CA LYS A 3 3.45 0.33 14.82
C LYS A 3 4.32 1.56 14.50
N SER A 4 3.70 2.64 14.03
CA SER A 4 4.40 3.84 13.55
C SER A 4 5.35 3.58 12.38
N PHE A 5 4.97 2.68 11.46
CA PHE A 5 5.72 2.34 10.24
C PHE A 5 7.14 1.81 10.51
N LYS A 6 7.33 1.06 11.60
CA LYS A 6 8.62 0.46 11.97
C LYS A 6 8.99 -0.77 11.14
N ASP A 7 7.98 -1.56 10.77
CA ASP A 7 8.17 -2.84 10.10
C ASP A 7 8.17 -2.63 8.58
N LYS A 8 9.27 -2.11 8.00
CA LYS A 8 9.40 -1.90 6.55
C LYS A 8 9.60 -3.24 5.83
N LEU A 9 8.80 -3.46 4.79
CA LEU A 9 8.84 -4.66 3.95
C LEU A 9 9.67 -4.45 2.68
N GLY A 10 9.73 -3.22 2.19
CA GLY A 10 10.49 -2.89 0.98
C GLY A 10 10.38 -1.42 0.60
N GLU A 11 11.13 -1.04 -0.42
CA GLU A 11 11.13 0.29 -1.02
C GLU A 11 11.32 0.17 -2.53
N GLY A 12 10.62 1.02 -3.27
CA GLY A 12 10.80 1.18 -4.71
C GLY A 12 10.72 2.66 -5.09
N GLY A 13 10.83 2.95 -6.38
CA GLY A 13 10.88 4.34 -6.89
C GLY A 13 9.70 5.23 -6.48
N TYR A 14 8.54 4.63 -6.20
CA TYR A 14 7.31 5.34 -5.86
C TYR A 14 7.03 5.44 -4.35
N GLY A 15 7.85 4.81 -3.51
CA GLY A 15 7.72 4.89 -2.06
C GLY A 15 8.05 3.61 -1.30
N SER A 16 7.66 3.58 -0.03
CA SER A 16 8.00 2.50 0.91
C SER A 16 6.78 1.67 1.28
N VAL A 17 6.98 0.36 1.46
CA VAL A 17 5.94 -0.59 1.87
C VAL A 17 6.21 -1.04 3.30
N PHE A 18 5.18 -1.05 4.13
CA PHE A 18 5.27 -1.40 5.56
C PHE A 18 4.25 -2.46 5.92
N LYS A 19 4.58 -3.27 6.93
CA LYS A 19 3.65 -4.23 7.53
C LYS A 19 2.62 -3.49 8.36
N GLY A 20 1.37 -3.88 8.22
CA GLY A 20 0.27 -3.40 9.04
C GLY A 20 -0.61 -4.55 9.53
N LYS A 21 -1.50 -4.22 10.46
CA LYS A 21 -2.55 -5.12 10.95
C LYS A 21 -3.88 -4.39 11.00
N LEU A 22 -4.92 -4.93 10.39
CA LEU A 22 -6.28 -4.41 10.49
C LEU A 22 -6.89 -4.71 11.86
N ARG A 23 -8.00 -4.04 12.20
CA ARG A 23 -8.77 -4.33 13.43
C ARG A 23 -9.29 -5.78 13.44
N SER A 24 -9.58 -6.33 12.27
CA SER A 24 -9.91 -7.75 12.04
C SER A 24 -8.76 -8.72 12.30
N ARG A 25 -7.60 -8.24 12.78
CA ARG A 25 -6.36 -9.00 12.98
C ARG A 25 -5.67 -9.48 11.70
N HIS A 26 -6.22 -9.23 10.52
CA HIS A 26 -5.56 -9.58 9.26
C HIS A 26 -4.31 -8.72 9.02
N HIS A 27 -3.23 -9.34 8.58
CA HIS A 27 -2.02 -8.65 8.16
C HIS A 27 -2.24 -7.99 6.79
N VAL A 28 -1.60 -6.84 6.59
CA VAL A 28 -1.71 -6.06 5.36
C VAL A 28 -0.35 -5.45 5.02
N ALA A 29 -0.17 -5.13 3.75
CA ALA A 29 0.90 -4.25 3.31
C ALA A 29 0.35 -2.82 3.16
N VAL A 30 1.10 -1.84 3.65
CA VAL A 30 0.77 -0.42 3.55
C VAL A 30 1.85 0.26 2.72
N LYS A 31 1.53 0.59 1.46
CA LYS A 31 2.42 1.33 0.56
C LYS A 31 2.21 2.82 0.78
N LEU A 32 3.21 3.49 1.35
CA LEU A 32 3.27 4.94 1.48
C LEU A 32 3.98 5.51 0.26
N PHE A 33 3.32 6.44 -0.43
CA PHE A 33 3.95 7.16 -1.52
C PHE A 33 4.87 8.24 -0.95
N GLY A 34 6.04 8.38 -1.55
CA GLY A 34 6.96 9.47 -1.21
C GLY A 34 6.34 10.84 -1.50
N LYS A 35 7.04 11.92 -1.16
CA LYS A 35 6.66 13.26 -1.66
C LYS A 35 6.70 13.18 -3.19
N SER A 36 5.53 13.14 -3.83
CA SER A 36 5.47 13.12 -5.29
C SER A 36 6.05 14.43 -5.79
N LYS A 37 7.04 14.37 -6.69
CA LYS A 37 7.52 15.56 -7.41
C LYS A 37 6.43 16.14 -8.34
N GLY A 38 5.38 15.37 -8.61
CA GLY A 38 4.21 15.77 -9.39
C GLY A 38 2.90 15.81 -8.61
N ASN A 39 1.81 15.93 -9.34
CA ASN A 39 0.40 16.03 -8.95
C ASN A 39 -0.22 14.74 -8.38
N GLY A 40 0.57 13.81 -7.82
CA GLY A 40 0.08 12.55 -7.26
C GLY A 40 -0.30 11.50 -8.30
N GLN A 41 0.15 11.65 -9.55
CA GLN A 41 -0.20 10.74 -10.65
C GLN A 41 0.24 9.29 -10.37
N ASP A 42 1.38 9.08 -9.71
CA ASP A 42 1.84 7.73 -9.35
C ASP A 42 0.82 7.00 -8.47
N PHE A 43 0.20 7.71 -7.51
CA PHE A 43 -0.85 7.15 -6.68
C PHE A 43 -2.10 6.80 -7.49
N ILE A 44 -2.53 7.70 -8.38
CA ILE A 44 -3.70 7.49 -9.24
C ILE A 44 -3.48 6.31 -10.19
N ASN A 45 -2.31 6.23 -10.83
CA ASN A 45 -1.94 5.14 -11.72
C ASN A 45 -1.98 3.81 -10.98
N GLU A 46 -1.49 3.79 -9.75
CA GLU A 46 -1.45 2.56 -8.97
C GLU A 46 -2.84 2.12 -8.53
N VAL A 47 -3.68 3.04 -8.04
CA VAL A 47 -5.09 2.78 -7.72
C VAL A 47 -5.84 2.24 -8.95
N ALA A 48 -5.66 2.90 -10.10
CA ALA A 48 -6.33 2.53 -11.35
C ALA A 48 -5.92 1.14 -11.85
N SER A 49 -4.65 0.78 -11.68
CA SER A 49 -4.10 -0.50 -12.13
C SER A 49 -4.46 -1.62 -11.17
N ILE A 50 -4.11 -1.49 -9.89
CA ILE A 50 -4.30 -2.55 -8.88
C ILE A 50 -5.78 -2.72 -8.49
N GLY A 51 -6.59 -1.67 -8.62
CA GLY A 51 -8.02 -1.73 -8.31
C GLY A 51 -8.83 -2.60 -9.28
N ARG A 52 -8.29 -2.90 -10.46
CA ARG A 52 -8.95 -3.75 -11.49
C ARG A 52 -8.47 -5.20 -11.48
N ILE A 53 -7.39 -5.49 -10.76
CA ILE A 53 -6.79 -6.82 -10.75
C ILE A 53 -7.33 -7.60 -9.56
N HIS A 54 -7.96 -8.74 -9.85
CA HIS A 54 -8.43 -9.67 -8.83
C HIS A 54 -7.95 -11.08 -9.17
N HIS A 55 -6.84 -11.48 -8.58
CA HIS A 55 -6.21 -12.78 -8.83
C HIS A 55 -5.58 -13.33 -7.55
N ALA A 56 -5.60 -14.66 -7.36
CA ALA A 56 -5.13 -15.30 -6.13
C ALA A 56 -3.65 -15.00 -5.80
N ASN A 57 -2.83 -14.83 -6.84
CA ASN A 57 -1.39 -14.60 -6.71
C ASN A 57 -0.99 -13.12 -6.83
N VAL A 58 -1.96 -12.20 -6.77
CA VAL A 58 -1.71 -10.75 -6.86
C VAL A 58 -2.27 -10.06 -5.63
N ALA A 59 -1.50 -9.14 -5.05
CA ALA A 59 -1.95 -8.35 -3.93
C ALA A 59 -3.21 -7.55 -4.31
N LYS A 60 -4.26 -7.67 -3.50
CA LYS A 60 -5.54 -7.00 -3.74
C LYS A 60 -5.58 -5.68 -3.00
N LEU A 61 -6.12 -4.64 -3.65
CA LEU A 61 -6.47 -3.39 -2.99
C LEU A 61 -7.63 -3.58 -2.01
N ILE A 62 -7.36 -3.32 -0.74
CA ILE A 62 -8.39 -3.26 0.30
C ILE A 62 -8.97 -1.85 0.35
N GLY A 63 -8.12 -0.84 0.18
CA GLY A 63 -8.52 0.56 0.16
C GLY A 63 -7.32 1.49 0.14
N PHE A 64 -7.58 2.78 0.23
CA PHE A 64 -6.55 3.82 0.22
C PHE A 64 -6.84 4.92 1.25
N CYS A 65 -5.84 5.74 1.53
CA CYS A 65 -5.96 6.90 2.40
C CYS A 65 -5.22 8.09 1.78
N VAL A 66 -5.89 9.25 1.76
CA VAL A 66 -5.31 10.52 1.33
C VAL A 66 -5.53 11.54 2.45
N LYS A 67 -4.44 12.11 2.97
CA LYS A 67 -4.49 13.17 3.99
C LYS A 67 -3.41 14.22 3.70
N GLY A 68 -3.84 15.37 3.16
CA GLY A 68 -2.93 16.38 2.64
C GLY A 68 -2.05 15.78 1.55
N SER A 69 -0.73 15.94 1.66
CA SER A 69 0.25 15.34 0.74
C SER A 69 0.58 13.86 1.02
N LYS A 70 0.00 13.26 2.07
CA LYS A 70 0.24 11.85 2.40
C LYS A 70 -0.77 10.97 1.68
N GLN A 71 -0.27 10.06 0.87
CA GLN A 71 -1.06 9.09 0.11
C GLN A 71 -0.59 7.68 0.46
N ALA A 72 -1.54 6.77 0.68
CA ALA A 72 -1.27 5.40 1.07
C ALA A 72 -2.24 4.41 0.43
N LEU A 73 -1.74 3.23 0.08
CA LEU A 73 -2.54 2.07 -0.29
C LEU A 73 -2.48 1.00 0.79
N VAL A 74 -3.61 0.35 1.03
CA VAL A 74 -3.75 -0.80 1.91
C VAL A 74 -4.02 -2.02 1.04
N LEU A 75 -3.10 -2.98 1.07
CA LEU A 75 -3.10 -4.16 0.21
C LEU A 75 -3.18 -5.43 1.05
N THR A 76 -3.76 -6.50 0.50
CA THR A 76 -3.66 -7.83 1.11
C THR A 76 -2.20 -8.27 1.18
N SER A 77 -1.84 -9.01 2.21
CA SER A 77 -0.46 -9.48 2.42
C SER A 77 -0.11 -10.73 1.60
N CYS A 78 -0.75 -11.00 0.44
CA CYS A 78 -0.52 -12.21 -0.37
C CYS A 78 0.96 -12.51 -0.69
N LEU A 79 1.87 -11.54 -0.50
CA LEU A 79 3.31 -11.66 -0.68
C LEU A 79 4.08 -12.12 0.59
N MET A 80 3.40 -12.55 1.67
CA MET A 80 4.06 -12.98 2.92
C MET A 80 3.80 -14.44 3.31
N ASP A 81 3.07 -15.19 2.49
CA ASP A 81 2.78 -16.61 2.71
C ASP A 81 3.46 -17.53 1.67
N LEU A 82 4.49 -17.03 0.96
CA LEU A 82 5.44 -17.84 0.18
C LEU A 82 6.86 -17.67 0.73
#